data_AF-A0A959IGQ8-F1
#
_entry.id   AF-A0A959IGQ8-F1
#
_cell.length_a   1.000
_cell.length_b   1.000
_cell.length_c   1.000
_cell.angle_alpha   90.00
_cell.angle_beta   90.00
_cell.angle_gamma   90.00
#
_symmetry.space_group_name_H-M   'P 1'
#
loop_
_entity.id
_entity.type
_entity.pdbx_description
1 polymer ?
#
loop_
_entity_poly.entity_id
_entity_poly.type
_entity_poly.pdbx_seq_one_letter_code
_entity_poly.pdbx_strand_id
1 'polypeptide(L)'
;MKGISSLLPGVLRLVVILLTGVGFLAPLSLNASNNTLPEVDFTCPGTINVTLKDDCQILVDVKNVLLGDHTGVDFNLYSLVIKDDVPENGPVVDGCGTYEYSVTGPDNFSCWGYITAEDKSPLEIVCPDPISGYYEYNTFRPFYCTDLDTILIVGEMTYTTDAYGTVVDIPEALKKILDITGYPTIYENCGDVVITVKDEVMNPKDPCDDIMITRTFSATNTSCGDYSDLCTQKISIGRPGLDDVILPKETVELNCSDDIKLDAYGNPHPDETGYPRVKSAFARHKINDVYCNLGASYKDAERVVTCEGTYKVIRTWQVIDWCAKENNIYEFTQIIKVGDTTGPEVLCQSVDYDNDGYGDIKTFSTGPYDCTASFEVPMPVVEDDCSSWKVTTEILAGSYDGPVVATVLPGKSPYVSGIPVGCHIFRYTVIDDCGNKTVKYCPFLVEDQIAPIAVCNDDLHVSIGGEGYARVDATDIDEGSSDNCGP
;
A
#
# COMPACT_ATOMS: atom_id res chain seq x y z
N MET A 1 -10.42 93.87 36.54
CA MET A 1 -11.52 94.82 36.33
C MET A 1 -12.24 94.46 35.03
N LYS A 2 -13.55 94.69 35.03
CA LYS A 2 -14.59 94.41 34.02
C LYS A 2 -14.15 94.40 32.54
N GLY A 3 -14.72 93.45 31.79
CA GLY A 3 -14.55 93.32 30.34
C GLY A 3 -15.33 94.32 29.50
N ILE A 4 -15.32 94.08 28.18
CA ILE A 4 -16.35 94.40 27.16
C ILE A 4 -15.86 93.82 25.82
N SER A 5 -16.85 93.46 25.01
CA SER A 5 -16.87 92.83 23.70
C SER A 5 -16.17 93.57 22.55
N SER A 6 -15.85 92.80 21.51
CA SER A 6 -15.96 93.09 20.06
C SER A 6 -15.77 94.52 19.56
N LEU A 7 -14.85 94.71 18.60
CA LEU A 7 -15.03 95.46 17.35
C LEU A 7 -13.76 95.31 16.45
N LEU A 8 -13.96 94.98 15.17
CA LEU A 8 -12.98 95.01 14.07
C LEU A 8 -12.74 96.47 13.58
N PRO A 9 -11.82 96.74 12.62
CA PRO A 9 -10.38 96.92 12.77
C PRO A 9 -9.94 98.38 12.46
N GLY A 10 -8.77 98.82 12.92
CA GLY A 10 -8.27 100.16 12.57
C GLY A 10 -6.91 100.52 13.13
N VAL A 11 -5.87 100.29 12.32
CA VAL A 11 -4.59 101.04 12.19
C VAL A 11 -3.97 101.59 13.48
N LEU A 12 -2.92 100.93 13.99
CA LEU A 12 -1.99 101.52 14.96
C LEU A 12 -0.80 102.15 14.22
N ARG A 13 -0.64 103.48 14.32
CA ARG A 13 0.55 104.22 13.85
C ARG A 13 1.64 104.15 14.93
N LEU A 14 2.85 103.71 14.59
CA LEU A 14 4.05 103.85 15.43
C LEU A 14 4.98 104.91 14.82
N VAL A 15 5.33 105.92 15.63
CA VAL A 15 6.24 107.02 15.28
C VAL A 15 7.67 106.65 15.70
N VAL A 16 8.60 106.73 14.76
CA VAL A 16 10.05 106.53 14.97
C VAL A 16 10.70 107.84 15.38
N ILE A 17 11.51 107.83 16.44
CA ILE A 17 12.45 108.91 16.78
C ILE A 17 13.86 108.32 16.77
N LEU A 18 14.70 108.82 15.86
CA LEU A 18 16.14 108.55 15.79
C LEU A 18 16.90 109.80 16.27
N LEU A 19 17.84 109.63 17.20
CA LEU A 19 18.77 110.66 17.64
C LEU A 19 20.21 110.28 17.21
N THR A 20 20.60 110.91 16.10
CA THR A 20 21.91 111.49 15.72
C THR A 20 23.22 110.72 15.95
N GLY A 21 23.95 110.52 14.84
CA GLY A 21 25.37 110.19 14.83
C GLY A 21 25.96 110.07 13.43
N VAL A 22 25.88 111.14 12.64
CA VAL A 22 26.70 111.46 11.43
C VAL A 22 26.85 110.38 10.34
N GLY A 23 26.22 110.62 9.18
CA GLY A 23 26.77 110.19 7.90
C GLY A 23 25.88 109.28 7.06
N PHE A 24 25.35 109.86 5.98
CA PHE A 24 24.71 109.26 4.80
C PHE A 24 23.26 108.78 4.91
N LEU A 25 22.41 109.59 4.29
CA LEU A 25 21.01 109.37 3.96
C LEU A 25 20.88 108.35 2.82
N ALA A 26 20.20 107.24 3.09
CA ALA A 26 19.40 106.51 2.10
C ALA A 26 18.06 106.16 2.76
N PRO A 27 16.90 106.44 2.15
CA PRO A 27 15.62 106.11 2.75
C PRO A 27 15.40 104.59 2.75
N LEU A 28 15.47 103.96 3.92
CA LEU A 28 14.94 102.61 4.12
C LEU A 28 13.42 102.72 4.25
N SER A 29 12.70 102.31 3.20
CA SER A 29 11.26 102.08 3.31
C SER A 29 11.04 100.70 3.92
N LEU A 30 10.43 100.66 5.10
CA LEU A 30 9.97 99.42 5.72
C LEU A 30 8.53 99.17 5.26
N ASN A 31 8.35 98.37 4.22
CA ASN A 31 7.04 97.84 3.86
C ASN A 31 6.76 96.61 4.73
N ALA A 32 5.91 96.76 5.74
CA ALA A 32 5.25 95.61 6.34
C ALA A 32 4.19 95.10 5.36
N SER A 33 4.57 94.10 4.56
CA SER A 33 3.62 93.30 3.80
C SER A 33 2.87 92.40 4.78
N ASN A 34 1.55 92.54 4.86
CA ASN A 34 0.69 91.46 5.35
C ASN A 34 0.85 90.32 4.36
N ASN A 35 1.73 89.37 4.67
CA ASN A 35 1.85 88.14 3.91
C ASN A 35 0.63 87.29 4.27
N THR A 36 -0.51 87.59 3.63
CA THR A 36 -1.57 86.61 3.49
C THR A 36 -0.93 85.43 2.77
N LEU A 37 -0.83 84.29 3.46
CA LEU A 37 -0.44 83.02 2.84
C LEU A 37 -1.25 82.89 1.53
N PRO A 38 -0.61 82.49 0.42
CA PRO A 38 -1.32 82.34 -0.84
C PRO A 38 -2.52 81.41 -0.63
N GLU A 39 -3.67 81.79 -1.17
CA GLU A 39 -4.86 80.94 -1.23
C GLU A 39 -4.47 79.69 -2.02
N VAL A 40 -4.37 78.56 -1.33
CA VAL A 40 -3.91 77.31 -1.92
C VAL A 40 -5.09 76.69 -2.67
N ASP A 41 -5.13 76.87 -3.99
CA ASP A 41 -6.17 76.31 -4.85
C ASP A 41 -5.75 74.89 -5.31
N PHE A 42 -6.23 73.89 -4.57
CA PHE A 42 -6.01 72.48 -4.90
C PHE A 42 -7.26 71.85 -5.51
N THR A 43 -7.05 70.92 -6.43
CA THR A 43 -8.12 70.06 -6.95
C THR A 43 -7.65 68.62 -7.04
N CYS A 44 -8.56 67.69 -6.75
CA CYS A 44 -8.29 66.26 -6.93
C CYS A 44 -8.45 65.92 -8.42
N PRO A 45 -7.45 65.30 -9.07
CA PRO A 45 -7.62 64.72 -10.40
C PRO A 45 -8.73 63.65 -10.35
N GLY A 46 -9.62 63.65 -11.36
CA GLY A 46 -10.76 62.74 -11.39
C GLY A 46 -10.36 61.25 -11.38
N THR A 47 -9.27 60.89 -12.05
CA THR A 47 -8.71 59.52 -12.01
C THR A 47 -7.19 59.58 -12.12
N ILE A 48 -6.49 58.80 -11.29
CA ILE A 48 -5.04 58.56 -11.41
C ILE A 48 -4.75 57.07 -11.50
N ASN A 49 -3.67 56.71 -12.20
CA ASN A 49 -3.25 55.32 -12.33
C ASN A 49 -1.97 55.10 -11.52
N VAL A 50 -1.92 54.00 -10.76
CA VAL A 50 -0.75 53.58 -9.99
C VAL A 50 -0.40 52.14 -10.33
N THR A 51 0.88 51.80 -10.23
CA THR A 51 1.36 50.41 -10.36
C THR A 51 1.69 49.89 -8.98
N LEU A 52 1.19 48.70 -8.65
CA LEU A 52 1.49 48.04 -7.38
C LEU A 52 2.97 47.61 -7.31
N LYS A 53 3.46 47.33 -6.09
CA LYS A 53 4.80 46.81 -5.83
C LYS A 53 4.77 45.34 -5.40
N ASP A 54 5.92 44.78 -5.03
CA ASP A 54 6.12 43.36 -4.69
C ASP A 54 5.27 42.82 -3.52
N ASP A 55 4.62 43.69 -2.75
CA ASP A 55 3.66 43.34 -1.67
C ASP A 55 2.20 43.62 -2.06
N CYS A 56 1.97 44.00 -3.30
CA CYS A 56 0.65 44.34 -3.87
C CYS A 56 -0.02 45.51 -3.19
N GLN A 57 0.84 46.35 -2.65
CA GLN A 57 0.48 47.60 -2.04
C GLN A 57 1.25 48.74 -2.72
N ILE A 58 0.68 49.93 -2.68
CA ILE A 58 1.43 51.14 -2.96
C ILE A 58 1.02 52.27 -2.02
N LEU A 59 2.02 52.87 -1.38
CA LEU A 59 1.84 54.11 -0.64
C LEU A 59 1.68 55.28 -1.60
N VAL A 60 0.52 55.93 -1.57
CA VAL A 60 0.19 57.10 -2.38
C VAL A 60 0.50 58.36 -1.60
N ASP A 61 1.42 59.17 -2.10
CA ASP A 61 1.72 60.47 -1.50
C ASP A 61 0.59 61.46 -1.79
N VAL A 62 0.17 62.23 -0.78
CA VAL A 62 -0.88 63.26 -0.90
C VAL A 62 -0.57 64.26 -2.03
N LYS A 63 0.71 64.56 -2.26
CA LYS A 63 1.09 65.46 -3.36
C LYS A 63 0.77 64.90 -4.75
N ASN A 64 0.69 63.57 -4.90
CA ASN A 64 0.45 62.91 -6.18
C ASN A 64 -1.05 62.90 -6.56
N VAL A 65 -1.92 63.17 -5.59
CA VAL A 65 -3.39 63.21 -5.75
C VAL A 65 -3.94 64.65 -5.67
N LEU A 66 -3.09 65.66 -5.69
CA LEU A 66 -3.49 67.07 -5.68
C LEU A 66 -2.86 67.82 -6.87
N LEU A 67 -3.70 68.45 -7.69
CA LEU A 67 -3.28 69.39 -8.72
C LEU A 67 -3.37 70.82 -8.17
N GLY A 68 -2.35 71.64 -8.42
CA GLY A 68 -2.27 73.04 -7.98
C GLY A 68 -0.82 73.49 -7.75
N ASP A 69 -0.62 74.69 -7.21
CA ASP A 69 0.70 75.17 -6.79
C ASP A 69 1.06 74.59 -5.42
N HIS A 70 2.17 73.84 -5.36
CA HIS A 70 2.64 73.17 -4.13
C HIS A 70 3.61 74.05 -3.33
N THR A 71 3.92 75.26 -3.79
CA THR A 71 4.94 76.12 -3.20
C THR A 71 4.54 76.60 -1.80
N GLY A 72 5.30 76.20 -0.78
CA GLY A 72 5.08 76.64 0.61
C GLY A 72 3.99 75.87 1.36
N VAL A 73 3.52 74.74 0.81
CA VAL A 73 2.50 73.88 1.43
C VAL A 73 3.14 72.85 2.35
N ASP A 74 2.61 72.72 3.56
CA ASP A 74 2.95 71.62 4.49
C ASP A 74 1.96 70.47 4.32
N PHE A 75 2.36 69.44 3.58
CA PHE A 75 1.52 68.27 3.29
C PHE A 75 1.20 67.40 4.51
N ASN A 76 1.90 67.58 5.65
CA ASN A 76 1.57 66.87 6.89
C ASN A 76 0.23 67.31 7.50
N LEU A 77 -0.30 68.46 7.06
CA LEU A 77 -1.62 68.96 7.48
C LEU A 77 -2.78 68.36 6.67
N TYR A 78 -2.48 67.57 5.65
CA TYR A 78 -3.46 66.91 4.79
C TYR A 78 -3.49 65.42 5.10
N SER A 79 -4.67 64.83 5.09
CA SER A 79 -4.86 63.38 5.22
C SER A 79 -5.48 62.82 3.94
N LEU A 80 -4.95 61.70 3.49
CA LEU A 80 -5.45 60.92 2.37
C LEU A 80 -5.96 59.59 2.92
N VAL A 81 -7.20 59.25 2.57
CA VAL A 81 -7.83 57.97 2.87
C VAL A 81 -8.25 57.35 1.55
N ILE A 82 -7.90 56.08 1.37
CA ILE A 82 -8.28 55.27 0.22
C ILE A 82 -9.35 54.28 0.70
N LYS A 83 -10.47 54.18 -0.03
CA LYS A 83 -11.56 53.26 0.29
C LYS A 83 -11.37 51.95 -0.48
N ASP A 84 -10.31 51.22 -0.13
CA ASP A 84 -10.05 49.86 -0.61
C ASP A 84 -10.61 48.81 0.38
N ASP A 85 -10.12 47.59 0.31
CA ASP A 85 -10.53 46.50 1.22
C ASP A 85 -10.09 46.73 2.68
N VAL A 86 -9.11 47.63 2.92
CA VAL A 86 -8.61 47.97 4.26
C VAL A 86 -8.48 49.50 4.43
N PRO A 87 -9.59 50.26 4.47
CA PRO A 87 -9.55 51.73 4.50
C PRO A 87 -8.84 52.34 5.74
N GLU A 88 -8.60 51.54 6.77
CA GLU A 88 -7.91 51.94 8.00
C GLU A 88 -6.40 52.10 7.82
N ASN A 89 -5.83 51.57 6.72
CA ASN A 89 -4.40 51.66 6.38
C ASN A 89 -3.99 53.07 5.88
N GLY A 90 -4.96 53.97 5.64
CA GLY A 90 -4.76 55.36 5.24
C GLY A 90 -4.43 55.54 3.76
N PRO A 91 -3.24 56.05 3.40
CA PRO A 91 -2.87 56.36 2.02
C PRO A 91 -2.29 55.17 1.24
N VAL A 92 -2.60 53.94 1.64
CA VAL A 92 -2.12 52.72 0.98
C VAL A 92 -3.23 52.17 0.09
N VAL A 93 -2.89 51.79 -1.14
CA VAL A 93 -3.79 51.01 -1.99
C VAL A 93 -3.44 49.55 -1.83
N ASP A 94 -4.41 48.72 -1.43
CA ASP A 94 -4.29 47.27 -1.33
C ASP A 94 -4.93 46.58 -2.54
N GLY A 95 -4.13 45.89 -3.35
CA GLY A 95 -4.60 45.09 -4.49
C GLY A 95 -5.01 45.89 -5.73
N CYS A 96 -5.37 45.15 -6.78
CA CYS A 96 -5.75 45.71 -8.07
C CYS A 96 -7.22 46.12 -8.08
N GLY A 97 -7.53 47.23 -8.74
CA GLY A 97 -8.90 47.71 -8.84
C GLY A 97 -9.01 49.22 -8.97
N THR A 98 -10.23 49.73 -8.88
CA THR A 98 -10.50 51.17 -8.85
C THR A 98 -11.10 51.55 -7.51
N TYR A 99 -10.38 52.36 -6.75
CA TYR A 99 -10.72 52.78 -5.41
C TYR A 99 -11.02 54.28 -5.37
N GLU A 100 -12.01 54.67 -4.57
CA GLU A 100 -12.26 56.09 -4.29
C GLU A 100 -11.28 56.56 -3.23
N TYR A 101 -10.63 57.71 -3.47
CA TYR A 101 -9.81 58.36 -2.45
C TYR A 101 -10.41 59.71 -2.05
N SER A 102 -10.19 60.09 -0.81
CA SER A 102 -10.58 61.40 -0.28
C SER A 102 -9.41 62.08 0.41
N VAL A 103 -9.18 63.35 0.08
CA VAL A 103 -8.21 64.21 0.77
C VAL A 103 -8.97 65.19 1.65
N THR A 104 -8.56 65.34 2.90
CA THR A 104 -9.02 66.41 3.79
C THR A 104 -7.84 67.21 4.31
N GLY A 105 -8.01 68.53 4.44
CA GLY A 105 -6.94 69.43 4.86
C GLY A 105 -7.45 70.66 5.64
N PRO A 106 -6.56 71.64 5.88
CA PRO A 106 -6.90 72.91 6.52
C PRO A 106 -8.02 73.68 5.78
N ASP A 107 -8.61 74.68 6.46
CA ASP A 107 -9.62 75.58 5.88
C ASP A 107 -10.85 74.87 5.28
N ASN A 108 -11.20 73.71 5.82
CA ASN A 108 -12.33 72.86 5.38
C ASN A 108 -12.18 72.39 3.92
N PHE A 109 -10.94 72.29 3.43
CA PHE A 109 -10.62 71.71 2.14
C PHE A 109 -10.96 70.22 2.14
N SER A 110 -11.76 69.81 1.15
CA SER A 110 -12.00 68.41 0.85
C SER A 110 -12.17 68.22 -0.64
N CYS A 111 -11.49 67.21 -1.18
CA CYS A 111 -11.72 66.76 -2.54
C CYS A 111 -11.64 65.23 -2.59
N TRP A 112 -12.17 64.66 -3.66
CA TRP A 112 -12.20 63.21 -3.90
C TRP A 112 -11.89 62.92 -5.37
N GLY A 113 -11.47 61.69 -5.63
CA GLY A 113 -11.25 61.17 -6.97
C GLY A 113 -11.14 59.65 -6.94
N TYR A 114 -10.69 59.07 -8.06
CA TYR A 114 -10.46 57.63 -8.17
C TYR A 114 -8.99 57.30 -8.41
N ILE A 115 -8.50 56.22 -7.81
CA ILE A 115 -7.22 55.59 -8.09
C ILE A 115 -7.49 54.27 -8.78
N THR A 116 -6.92 54.05 -9.95
CA THR A 116 -6.86 52.73 -10.59
C THR A 116 -5.49 52.12 -10.31
N ALA A 117 -5.45 51.04 -9.55
CA ALA A 117 -4.25 50.24 -9.30
C ALA A 117 -4.23 49.03 -10.24
N GLU A 118 -3.11 48.89 -10.95
CA GLU A 118 -2.84 47.78 -11.86
C GLU A 118 -1.53 47.12 -11.42
N ASP A 119 -1.45 45.79 -11.48
CA ASP A 119 -0.16 45.13 -11.52
C ASP A 119 0.40 45.22 -12.95
N LYS A 120 1.72 45.45 -13.06
CA LYS A 120 2.45 45.45 -14.34
C LYS A 120 3.65 44.51 -14.30
N SER A 121 3.77 43.75 -13.22
CA SER A 121 4.75 42.70 -13.07
C SER A 121 4.35 41.52 -13.98
N PRO A 122 5.29 40.91 -14.69
CA PRO A 122 4.99 39.72 -15.47
C PRO A 122 4.70 38.55 -14.52
N LEU A 123 3.53 37.92 -14.68
CA LEU A 123 3.23 36.63 -14.06
C LEU A 123 4.15 35.54 -14.66
N GLU A 124 5.16 35.13 -13.90
CA GLU A 124 6.14 34.13 -14.35
C GLU A 124 5.76 32.73 -13.84
N ILE A 125 5.80 31.75 -14.76
CA ILE A 125 5.56 30.34 -14.48
C ILE A 125 6.75 29.50 -14.91
N VAL A 126 7.28 28.69 -14.00
CA VAL A 126 8.37 27.75 -14.26
C VAL A 126 7.84 26.33 -14.16
N CYS A 127 7.89 25.61 -15.28
CA CYS A 127 7.43 24.23 -15.34
C CYS A 127 8.34 23.28 -14.56
N PRO A 128 7.80 22.14 -14.08
CA PRO A 128 8.64 21.09 -13.53
C PRO A 128 9.56 20.51 -14.60
N ASP A 129 10.67 19.93 -14.14
CA ASP A 129 11.65 19.28 -15.01
C ASP A 129 11.03 18.12 -15.81
N PRO A 130 11.62 17.77 -16.97
CA PRO A 130 11.25 16.55 -17.68
C PRO A 130 11.47 15.29 -16.83
N ILE A 131 10.53 14.36 -16.90
CA ILE A 131 10.56 13.12 -16.10
C ILE A 131 10.24 11.89 -16.96
N SER A 132 10.71 10.72 -16.52
CA SER A 132 10.39 9.41 -17.10
C SER A 132 10.00 8.37 -16.04
N GLY A 133 9.78 8.84 -14.80
CA GLY A 133 9.52 8.03 -13.63
C GLY A 133 9.67 8.85 -12.36
N TYR A 134 9.59 8.19 -11.21
CA TYR A 134 9.84 8.82 -9.91
C TYR A 134 10.74 7.95 -9.03
N TYR A 135 11.20 8.48 -7.90
CA TYR A 135 11.95 7.71 -6.91
C TYR A 135 11.06 7.34 -5.73
N GLU A 136 11.07 6.06 -5.37
CA GLU A 136 10.38 5.53 -4.19
C GLU A 136 11.41 4.80 -3.32
N TYR A 137 11.71 5.32 -2.13
CA TYR A 137 12.73 4.77 -1.22
C TYR A 137 14.08 4.50 -1.92
N ASN A 138 14.63 5.50 -2.62
CA ASN A 138 15.85 5.42 -3.44
C ASN A 138 15.80 4.41 -4.60
N THR A 139 14.64 3.83 -4.90
CA THR A 139 14.45 2.96 -6.06
C THR A 139 13.76 3.73 -7.17
N PHE A 140 14.38 3.82 -8.35
CA PHE A 140 13.75 4.43 -9.51
C PHE A 140 12.58 3.57 -10.01
N ARG A 141 11.48 4.24 -10.35
CA ARG A 141 10.20 3.67 -10.78
C ARG A 141 9.88 4.27 -12.16
N PRO A 142 10.28 3.59 -13.26
CA PRO A 142 10.08 4.12 -14.62
C PRO A 142 8.62 4.05 -15.03
N PHE A 143 8.16 5.05 -15.79
CA PHE A 143 6.86 5.02 -16.44
C PHE A 143 6.93 4.14 -17.68
N TYR A 144 6.14 3.06 -17.69
CA TYR A 144 6.05 2.14 -18.80
C TYR A 144 4.63 1.98 -19.29
N CYS A 145 4.45 2.13 -20.61
CA CYS A 145 3.32 1.64 -21.38
C CYS A 145 1.94 2.00 -20.78
N THR A 146 1.32 1.11 -20.02
CA THR A 146 0.00 1.33 -19.38
C THR A 146 0.02 2.39 -18.28
N ASP A 147 1.21 2.76 -17.77
CA ASP A 147 1.34 3.84 -16.79
C ASP A 147 0.84 5.19 -17.36
N LEU A 148 0.80 5.34 -18.69
CA LEU A 148 0.21 6.48 -19.39
C LEU A 148 -1.19 6.79 -18.87
N ASP A 149 -2.05 5.78 -18.73
CA ASP A 149 -3.46 5.95 -18.31
C ASP A 149 -3.59 6.47 -16.87
N THR A 150 -2.52 6.33 -16.07
CA THR A 150 -2.51 6.77 -14.66
C THR A 150 -2.05 8.22 -14.53
N ILE A 151 -1.21 8.70 -15.45
CA ILE A 151 -0.59 10.04 -15.37
C ILE A 151 -1.13 11.03 -16.40
N LEU A 152 -1.95 10.58 -17.35
CA LEU A 152 -2.53 11.42 -18.40
C LEU A 152 -3.68 12.28 -17.87
N ILE A 153 -3.60 13.59 -18.11
CA ILE A 153 -4.69 14.54 -17.88
C ILE A 153 -5.60 14.55 -19.11
N VAL A 154 -6.83 14.07 -18.96
CA VAL A 154 -7.82 14.07 -20.05
C VAL A 154 -8.55 15.40 -20.07
N GLY A 155 -8.32 16.18 -21.12
CA GLY A 155 -8.92 17.49 -21.30
C GLY A 155 -8.13 18.59 -20.58
N GLU A 156 -8.83 19.67 -20.26
CA GLU A 156 -8.28 20.80 -19.53
C GLU A 156 -8.79 20.77 -18.09
N MET A 157 -7.89 20.90 -17.13
CA MET A 157 -8.22 20.99 -15.70
C MET A 157 -7.60 22.25 -15.10
N THR A 158 -8.19 22.72 -14.01
CA THR A 158 -7.69 23.90 -13.29
C THR A 158 -7.55 23.61 -11.80
N TYR A 159 -6.68 24.37 -11.14
CA TYR A 159 -6.55 24.43 -9.68
C TYR A 159 -6.09 25.83 -9.27
N THR A 160 -6.21 26.16 -7.99
CA THR A 160 -5.86 27.50 -7.47
C THR A 160 -4.69 27.43 -6.51
N THR A 161 -3.84 28.46 -6.57
CA THR A 161 -2.80 28.73 -5.58
C THR A 161 -3.00 30.11 -4.96
N ASP A 162 -2.50 30.29 -3.75
CA ASP A 162 -2.35 31.61 -3.17
C ASP A 162 -1.22 32.39 -3.89
N ALA A 163 -1.05 33.65 -3.49
CA ALA A 163 0.01 34.52 -4.00
C ALA A 163 1.43 33.99 -3.75
N TYR A 164 1.62 32.99 -2.88
CA TYR A 164 2.93 32.38 -2.60
C TYR A 164 3.15 31.07 -3.37
N GLY A 165 2.22 30.69 -4.26
CA GLY A 165 2.28 29.44 -5.02
C GLY A 165 1.85 28.21 -4.21
N THR A 166 1.26 28.38 -3.04
CA THR A 166 0.72 27.27 -2.23
C THR A 166 -0.63 26.86 -2.79
N VAL A 167 -0.84 25.56 -3.04
CA VAL A 167 -2.11 25.04 -3.55
C VAL A 167 -3.23 25.23 -2.51
N VAL A 168 -4.29 25.93 -2.89
CA VAL A 168 -5.46 26.24 -2.06
C VAL A 168 -6.60 25.27 -2.35
N ASP A 169 -6.92 25.06 -3.63
CA ASP A 169 -7.96 24.13 -4.07
C ASP A 169 -7.53 23.39 -5.34
N ILE A 170 -7.64 22.06 -5.33
CA ILE A 170 -7.24 21.18 -6.43
C ILE A 170 -8.15 19.95 -6.49
N PRO A 171 -8.65 19.57 -7.69
CA PRO A 171 -9.35 18.30 -7.85
C PRO A 171 -8.46 17.10 -7.46
N GLU A 172 -8.96 16.20 -6.62
CA GLU A 172 -8.21 15.04 -6.10
C GLU A 172 -7.58 14.18 -7.22
N ALA A 173 -8.27 14.04 -8.36
CA ALA A 173 -7.73 13.32 -9.52
C ALA A 173 -6.49 14.01 -10.11
N LEU A 174 -6.51 15.34 -10.22
CA LEU A 174 -5.37 16.12 -10.70
C LEU A 174 -4.24 16.11 -9.68
N LYS A 175 -4.57 16.25 -8.38
CA LYS A 175 -3.60 16.22 -7.29
C LYS A 175 -2.75 14.95 -7.32
N LYS A 176 -3.37 13.78 -7.47
CA LYS A 176 -2.65 12.49 -7.56
C LYS A 176 -1.65 12.45 -8.71
N ILE A 177 -1.99 13.04 -9.85
CA ILE A 177 -1.10 13.10 -11.01
C ILE A 177 0.07 14.06 -10.72
N LEU A 178 -0.22 15.29 -10.28
CA LEU A 178 0.79 16.33 -10.06
C LEU A 178 1.70 16.04 -8.85
N ASP A 179 1.24 15.31 -7.84
CA ASP A 179 2.09 14.83 -6.74
C ASP A 179 3.22 13.92 -7.24
N ILE A 180 3.00 13.23 -8.37
CA ILE A 180 4.00 12.36 -9.00
C ILE A 180 4.81 13.15 -10.04
N THR A 181 4.14 13.94 -10.87
CA THR A 181 4.77 14.58 -12.02
C THR A 181 5.36 15.95 -11.73
N GLY A 182 5.03 16.55 -10.59
CA GLY A 182 5.43 17.89 -10.19
C GLY A 182 4.40 18.97 -10.49
N TYR A 183 4.48 20.04 -9.70
CA TYR A 183 3.72 21.28 -9.86
C TYR A 183 4.64 22.37 -10.46
N PRO A 184 4.13 23.25 -11.33
CA PRO A 184 4.86 24.43 -11.74
C PRO A 184 5.09 25.36 -10.53
N THR A 185 6.20 26.08 -10.55
CA THR A 185 6.47 27.16 -9.60
C THR A 185 5.93 28.47 -10.17
N ILE A 186 5.19 29.21 -9.36
CA ILE A 186 4.61 30.51 -9.73
C ILE A 186 5.40 31.61 -9.03
N TYR A 187 5.75 32.64 -9.78
CA TYR A 187 6.24 33.91 -9.26
C TYR A 187 5.20 34.96 -9.59
N GLU A 188 4.31 35.15 -8.63
CA GLU A 188 3.25 36.15 -8.62
C GLU A 188 3.29 36.81 -7.25
N ASN A 189 3.05 38.10 -7.20
CA ASN A 189 3.02 38.79 -5.91
C ASN A 189 1.58 39.15 -5.53
N CYS A 190 0.65 39.24 -6.51
CA CYS A 190 -0.65 39.89 -6.34
C CYS A 190 -1.86 38.99 -6.49
N GLY A 191 -2.14 38.24 -5.42
CA GLY A 191 -3.43 37.55 -5.25
C GLY A 191 -3.46 36.14 -5.80
N ASP A 192 -4.65 35.55 -5.79
CA ASP A 192 -4.81 34.13 -6.10
C ASP A 192 -4.71 33.86 -7.60
N VAL A 193 -3.98 32.78 -7.91
CA VAL A 193 -3.66 32.37 -9.26
C VAL A 193 -4.42 31.10 -9.61
N VAL A 194 -5.16 31.13 -10.72
CA VAL A 194 -5.75 29.94 -11.31
C VAL A 194 -4.76 29.36 -12.31
N ILE A 195 -4.33 28.13 -12.06
CA ILE A 195 -3.45 27.39 -12.96
C ILE A 195 -4.30 26.46 -13.80
N THR A 196 -4.14 26.55 -15.12
CA THR A 196 -4.74 25.66 -16.11
C THR A 196 -3.69 24.69 -16.60
N VAL A 197 -4.04 23.41 -16.67
CA VAL A 197 -3.16 22.32 -17.11
C VAL A 197 -3.87 21.43 -18.12
N LYS A 198 -3.15 21.06 -19.18
CA LYS A 198 -3.62 20.13 -20.21
C LYS A 198 -2.48 19.32 -20.79
N ASP A 199 -2.80 18.11 -21.24
CA ASP A 199 -1.85 17.22 -21.88
C ASP A 199 -2.10 17.07 -23.37
N GLU A 200 -1.00 17.00 -24.13
CA GLU A 200 -0.98 16.52 -25.51
C GLU A 200 -0.12 15.27 -25.60
N VAL A 201 -0.71 14.16 -26.03
CA VAL A 201 0.01 12.89 -26.24
C VAL A 201 0.57 12.87 -27.65
N MET A 202 1.89 12.85 -27.76
CA MET A 202 2.59 12.62 -29.01
C MET A 202 2.75 11.11 -29.22
N ASN A 203 1.87 10.56 -30.06
CA ASN A 203 1.98 9.16 -30.43
C ASN A 203 3.23 8.93 -31.29
N PRO A 204 4.06 7.95 -30.95
CA PRO A 204 5.24 7.61 -31.73
C PRO A 204 4.83 7.07 -33.11
N LYS A 205 5.67 7.33 -34.12
CA LYS A 205 5.47 6.77 -35.48
C LYS A 205 5.83 5.29 -35.52
N ASP A 206 6.86 4.91 -34.77
CA ASP A 206 7.27 3.52 -34.58
C ASP A 206 6.67 3.00 -33.28
N PRO A 207 6.00 1.82 -33.27
CA PRO A 207 5.53 1.20 -32.04
C PRO A 207 6.64 0.84 -31.04
N CYS A 208 7.91 1.08 -31.36
CA CYS A 208 9.08 0.94 -30.50
C CYS A 208 9.70 2.26 -30.01
N ASP A 209 9.21 3.43 -30.44
CA ASP A 209 9.66 4.75 -29.92
C ASP A 209 8.82 5.18 -28.71
N ASP A 210 9.42 5.77 -27.68
CA ASP A 210 8.73 6.16 -26.45
C ASP A 210 7.52 7.07 -26.71
N ILE A 211 6.48 6.95 -25.87
CA ILE A 211 5.33 7.86 -25.91
C ILE A 211 5.71 9.10 -25.11
N MET A 212 5.47 10.29 -25.67
CA MET A 212 5.76 11.54 -25.00
C MET A 212 4.46 12.28 -24.68
N ILE A 213 4.25 12.65 -23.42
CA ILE A 213 3.26 13.66 -23.06
C ILE A 213 3.96 15.02 -23.05
N THR A 214 3.38 15.99 -23.75
CA THR A 214 3.67 17.41 -23.55
C THR A 214 2.58 18.00 -22.67
N ARG A 215 2.90 18.22 -21.39
CA ARG A 215 2.00 18.86 -20.43
C ARG A 215 2.20 20.35 -20.46
N THR A 216 1.15 21.11 -20.76
CA THR A 216 1.19 22.57 -20.82
C THR A 216 0.51 23.16 -19.61
N PHE A 217 1.18 24.11 -18.97
CA PHE A 217 0.62 24.92 -17.89
C PHE A 217 0.49 26.37 -18.34
N SER A 218 -0.55 27.04 -17.84
CA SER A 218 -0.72 28.48 -17.91
C SER A 218 -1.34 28.98 -16.62
N ALA A 219 -0.95 30.16 -16.18
CA ALA A 219 -1.47 30.79 -14.98
C ALA A 219 -2.26 32.05 -15.34
N THR A 220 -3.32 32.30 -14.58
CA THR A 220 -4.13 33.52 -14.68
C THR A 220 -4.35 34.07 -13.28
N ASN A 221 -3.90 35.29 -13.05
CA ASN A 221 -4.15 36.03 -11.84
C ASN A 221 -5.60 36.52 -11.86
N THR A 222 -6.42 36.00 -10.93
CA THR A 222 -7.85 36.36 -10.88
C THR A 222 -8.11 37.71 -10.24
N SER A 223 -7.14 38.25 -9.51
CA SER A 223 -7.24 39.52 -8.77
C SER A 223 -6.87 40.71 -9.65
N CYS A 224 -5.83 40.57 -10.46
CA CYS A 224 -5.31 41.66 -11.32
C CYS A 224 -5.58 41.45 -12.82
N GLY A 225 -6.03 40.26 -13.23
CA GLY A 225 -6.36 39.95 -14.63
C GLY A 225 -5.15 39.61 -15.51
N ASP A 226 -3.97 39.46 -14.92
CA ASP A 226 -2.74 39.12 -15.62
C ASP A 226 -2.68 37.63 -16.01
N TYR A 227 -1.92 37.33 -17.05
CA TYR A 227 -1.75 35.99 -17.58
C TYR A 227 -0.27 35.68 -17.82
N SER A 228 0.10 34.42 -17.58
CA SER A 228 1.47 33.96 -17.84
C SER A 228 1.67 33.59 -19.30
N ASP A 229 2.93 33.50 -19.71
CA ASP A 229 3.30 32.70 -20.87
C ASP A 229 3.01 31.21 -20.63
N LEU A 230 2.93 30.43 -21.70
CA LEU A 230 2.80 28.97 -21.60
C LEU A 230 4.15 28.36 -21.23
N CYS A 231 4.17 27.46 -20.25
CA CYS A 231 5.30 26.58 -20.03
C CYS A 231 4.91 25.13 -20.31
N THR A 232 5.88 24.31 -20.73
CA THR A 232 5.65 22.89 -21.05
C THR A 232 6.60 21.97 -20.31
N GLN A 233 6.05 20.93 -19.69
CA GLN A 233 6.79 19.78 -19.17
C GLN A 233 6.74 18.62 -20.17
N LYS A 234 7.85 17.90 -20.33
CA LYS A 234 7.92 16.67 -21.12
C LYS A 234 7.96 15.46 -20.20
N ILE A 235 7.01 14.55 -20.38
CA ILE A 235 6.95 13.28 -19.64
C ILE A 235 7.16 12.14 -20.64
N SER A 236 8.20 11.33 -20.42
CA SER A 236 8.49 10.17 -21.26
C SER A 236 7.90 8.91 -20.66
N ILE A 237 7.18 8.15 -21.47
CA ILE A 237 6.67 6.83 -21.16
C ILE A 237 7.46 5.84 -22.00
N GLY A 238 8.38 5.17 -21.33
CA GLY A 238 9.32 4.24 -21.96
C GLY A 238 8.72 2.87 -22.19
N ARG A 239 9.60 1.98 -22.67
CA ARG A 239 9.35 0.55 -22.78
C ARG A 239 10.38 -0.24 -21.98
N PRO A 240 9.96 -1.29 -21.27
CA PRO A 240 10.91 -2.14 -20.55
C PRO A 240 11.78 -2.94 -21.52
N GLY A 241 13.06 -3.10 -21.16
CA GLY A 241 13.98 -3.99 -21.85
C GLY A 241 13.98 -5.40 -21.25
N LEU A 242 14.75 -6.31 -21.85
CA LEU A 242 14.96 -7.66 -21.30
C LEU A 242 15.63 -7.65 -19.91
N ASP A 243 16.47 -6.66 -19.63
CA ASP A 243 17.14 -6.49 -18.33
C ASP A 243 16.15 -6.10 -17.20
N ASP A 244 14.96 -5.58 -17.56
CA ASP A 244 13.90 -5.25 -16.60
C ASP A 244 13.02 -6.47 -16.24
N VAL A 245 13.23 -7.62 -16.90
CA VAL A 245 12.43 -8.83 -16.70
C VAL A 245 12.82 -9.52 -15.39
N ILE A 246 11.85 -9.59 -14.49
CA ILE A 246 11.93 -10.32 -13.24
C ILE A 246 11.46 -11.75 -13.48
N LEU A 247 12.37 -12.70 -13.31
CA LEU A 247 12.11 -14.12 -13.52
C LEU A 247 11.21 -14.69 -12.41
N PRO A 248 10.34 -15.68 -12.72
CA PRO A 248 9.66 -16.45 -11.70
C PRO A 248 10.68 -17.28 -10.90
N LYS A 249 10.22 -17.90 -9.80
CA LYS A 249 11.07 -18.75 -8.97
C LYS A 249 11.63 -19.89 -9.84
N GLU A 250 12.95 -20.07 -9.80
CA GLU A 250 13.66 -21.08 -10.60
C GLU A 250 13.18 -22.50 -10.29
N THR A 251 12.94 -22.81 -9.01
CA THR A 251 12.38 -24.10 -8.58
C THR A 251 11.09 -23.91 -7.79
N VAL A 252 10.00 -24.50 -8.28
CA VAL A 252 8.69 -24.51 -7.64
C VAL A 252 8.37 -25.93 -7.19
N GLU A 253 7.87 -26.07 -5.97
CA GLU A 253 7.46 -27.36 -5.39
C GLU A 253 5.98 -27.23 -5.05
N LEU A 254 5.17 -28.16 -5.57
CA LEU A 254 3.72 -28.21 -5.41
C LEU A 254 3.34 -29.58 -4.82
N ASN A 255 2.37 -29.59 -3.92
CA ASN A 255 1.82 -30.84 -3.41
C ASN A 255 0.81 -31.39 -4.44
N CYS A 256 0.92 -32.68 -4.76
CA CYS A 256 0.03 -33.32 -5.72
C CYS A 256 -1.44 -33.40 -5.25
N SER A 257 -1.69 -33.29 -3.94
CA SER A 257 -3.04 -33.25 -3.35
C SER A 257 -3.69 -31.89 -3.38
N ASP A 258 -2.94 -30.84 -3.72
CA ASP A 258 -3.51 -29.52 -3.94
C ASP A 258 -4.31 -29.50 -5.26
N ASP A 259 -5.36 -28.68 -5.31
CA ASP A 259 -6.08 -28.40 -6.56
C ASP A 259 -5.23 -27.50 -7.47
N ILE A 260 -4.23 -28.10 -8.12
CA ILE A 260 -3.30 -27.41 -9.00
C ILE A 260 -4.01 -27.10 -10.32
N LYS A 261 -4.09 -25.82 -10.70
CA LYS A 261 -4.53 -25.43 -12.04
C LYS A 261 -3.56 -25.97 -13.09
N LEU A 262 -4.06 -26.78 -14.02
CA LEU A 262 -3.28 -27.37 -15.11
C LEU A 262 -3.52 -26.65 -16.44
N ASP A 263 -2.54 -26.71 -17.33
CA ASP A 263 -2.65 -26.26 -18.72
C ASP A 263 -3.31 -27.32 -19.63
N ALA A 264 -3.42 -27.01 -20.93
CA ALA A 264 -4.03 -27.92 -21.92
C ALA A 264 -3.26 -29.24 -22.12
N TYR A 265 -2.00 -29.31 -21.69
CA TYR A 265 -1.15 -30.50 -21.71
C TYR A 265 -1.09 -31.20 -20.35
N GLY A 266 -1.89 -30.71 -19.39
CA GLY A 266 -2.01 -31.24 -18.03
C GLY A 266 -0.90 -30.82 -17.08
N ASN A 267 0.04 -29.95 -17.45
CA ASN A 267 1.14 -29.52 -16.59
C ASN A 267 0.74 -28.33 -15.71
N PRO A 268 1.41 -28.07 -14.57
CA PRO A 268 1.07 -26.94 -13.70
C PRO A 268 1.11 -25.60 -14.45
N HIS A 269 0.00 -24.88 -14.46
CA HIS A 269 -0.14 -23.62 -15.17
C HIS A 269 0.79 -22.55 -14.57
N PRO A 270 1.35 -21.60 -15.35
CA PRO A 270 2.18 -20.53 -14.79
C PRO A 270 1.46 -19.58 -13.82
N ASP A 271 0.14 -19.69 -13.66
CA ASP A 271 -0.55 -19.02 -12.55
C ASP A 271 -0.15 -19.61 -11.19
N GLU A 272 0.13 -20.92 -11.13
CA GLU A 272 0.63 -21.63 -9.95
C GLU A 272 2.15 -21.47 -9.79
N THR A 273 2.89 -21.50 -10.90
CA THR A 273 4.36 -21.54 -10.88
C THR A 273 5.04 -20.19 -11.07
N GLY A 274 4.28 -19.17 -11.50
CA GLY A 274 4.72 -17.82 -11.76
C GLY A 274 5.09 -17.56 -13.24
N TYR A 275 4.66 -16.40 -13.72
CA TYR A 275 5.08 -15.80 -14.99
C TYR A 275 6.35 -14.94 -14.81
N PRO A 276 7.13 -14.71 -15.89
CA PRO A 276 8.02 -13.55 -15.99
C PRO A 276 7.23 -12.26 -15.82
N ARG A 277 7.85 -11.24 -15.23
CA ARG A 277 7.15 -9.98 -14.87
C ARG A 277 8.03 -8.77 -15.11
N VAL A 278 7.40 -7.62 -15.33
CA VAL A 278 8.08 -6.30 -15.31
C VAL A 278 7.47 -5.47 -14.19
N LYS A 279 8.30 -4.63 -13.56
CA LYS A 279 7.83 -3.65 -12.59
C LYS A 279 7.83 -2.26 -13.22
N SER A 280 6.64 -1.68 -13.36
CA SER A 280 6.46 -0.28 -13.78
C SER A 280 6.37 0.63 -12.56
N ALA A 281 6.03 1.91 -12.77
CA ALA A 281 5.92 2.86 -11.69
C ALA A 281 4.80 2.49 -10.71
N PHE A 282 3.66 2.03 -11.23
CA PHE A 282 2.45 1.81 -10.44
C PHE A 282 2.12 0.34 -10.19
N ALA A 283 2.67 -0.60 -10.96
CA ALA A 283 2.27 -2.00 -10.88
C ALA A 283 3.38 -3.00 -11.23
N ARG A 284 3.10 -4.27 -10.93
CA ARG A 284 3.86 -5.42 -11.45
C ARG A 284 3.01 -6.10 -12.49
N HIS A 285 3.51 -6.14 -13.72
CA HIS A 285 2.81 -6.67 -14.87
C HIS A 285 3.35 -8.06 -15.18
N LYS A 286 2.46 -9.06 -15.23
CA LYS A 286 2.82 -10.39 -15.74
C LYS A 286 2.98 -10.29 -17.25
N ILE A 287 3.99 -10.96 -17.81
CA ILE A 287 4.12 -11.12 -19.26
C ILE A 287 3.36 -12.41 -19.63
N ASN A 288 2.02 -12.34 -19.67
CA ASN A 288 1.17 -13.43 -20.12
C ASN A 288 0.82 -13.19 -21.60
N ASP A 289 1.56 -13.86 -22.48
CA ASP A 289 1.62 -13.61 -23.92
C ASP A 289 2.35 -12.30 -24.25
N VAL A 290 1.78 -11.14 -23.92
CA VAL A 290 2.32 -9.82 -24.29
C VAL A 290 2.13 -8.80 -23.17
N TYR A 291 3.20 -8.09 -22.83
CA TYR A 291 3.15 -6.83 -22.11
C TYR A 291 4.05 -5.80 -22.81
N CYS A 292 3.43 -4.75 -23.33
CA CYS A 292 4.15 -3.71 -24.07
C CYS A 292 4.90 -4.24 -25.30
N ASN A 293 6.22 -4.07 -25.37
CA ASN A 293 7.13 -4.65 -26.38
C ASN A 293 7.62 -6.07 -26.05
N LEU A 294 7.31 -6.56 -24.85
CA LEU A 294 7.77 -7.86 -24.39
C LEU A 294 6.71 -8.91 -24.65
N GLY A 295 7.11 -10.01 -25.26
CA GLY A 295 6.32 -11.23 -25.36
C GLY A 295 6.96 -12.35 -24.56
N ALA A 296 6.17 -13.21 -23.92
CA ALA A 296 6.68 -14.39 -23.25
C ALA A 296 5.90 -15.62 -23.66
N SER A 297 6.63 -16.71 -23.92
CA SER A 297 6.09 -18.03 -24.17
C SER A 297 6.88 -19.07 -23.40
N TYR A 298 6.30 -20.25 -23.21
CA TYR A 298 6.99 -21.35 -22.57
C TYR A 298 6.76 -22.66 -23.32
N LYS A 299 7.69 -23.59 -23.13
CA LYS A 299 7.57 -24.98 -23.55
C LYS A 299 8.00 -25.89 -22.43
N ASP A 300 7.16 -26.87 -22.14
CA ASP A 300 7.45 -27.90 -21.16
C ASP A 300 8.09 -29.11 -21.85
N ALA A 301 9.15 -29.64 -21.22
CA ALA A 301 9.70 -30.94 -21.55
C ALA A 301 8.76 -32.07 -21.11
N GLU A 302 9.03 -33.29 -21.58
CA GLU A 302 8.35 -34.48 -21.09
C GLU A 302 8.52 -34.62 -19.58
N ARG A 303 7.47 -35.10 -18.90
CA ARG A 303 7.49 -35.31 -17.46
C ARG A 303 8.50 -36.38 -17.11
N VAL A 304 9.32 -36.07 -16.12
CA VAL A 304 10.16 -37.07 -15.45
C VAL A 304 9.39 -37.60 -14.26
N VAL A 305 8.69 -38.71 -14.45
CA VAL A 305 7.95 -39.41 -13.38
C VAL A 305 8.95 -40.12 -12.48
N THR A 306 8.86 -39.87 -11.16
CA THR A 306 9.77 -40.49 -10.18
C THR A 306 9.09 -41.61 -9.40
N CYS A 307 7.82 -41.43 -9.03
CA CYS A 307 6.93 -42.41 -8.39
C CYS A 307 5.48 -42.06 -8.79
N GLU A 308 4.52 -42.89 -8.41
CA GLU A 308 3.11 -42.61 -8.62
C GLU A 308 2.71 -41.23 -8.08
N GLY A 309 1.94 -40.46 -8.86
CA GLY A 309 1.52 -39.09 -8.48
C GLY A 309 2.62 -38.02 -8.49
N THR A 310 3.90 -38.40 -8.55
CA THR A 310 5.04 -37.47 -8.43
C THR A 310 5.87 -37.37 -9.70
N TYR A 311 6.07 -36.14 -10.17
CA TYR A 311 6.83 -35.87 -11.39
C TYR A 311 7.53 -34.53 -11.36
N LYS A 312 8.50 -34.38 -12.26
CA LYS A 312 9.19 -33.11 -12.52
C LYS A 312 8.94 -32.66 -13.95
N VAL A 313 8.73 -31.35 -14.12
CA VAL A 313 8.62 -30.67 -15.41
C VAL A 313 9.75 -29.66 -15.52
N ILE A 314 10.48 -29.71 -16.62
CA ILE A 314 11.44 -28.67 -16.99
C ILE A 314 10.74 -27.75 -17.99
N ARG A 315 10.44 -26.53 -17.55
CA ARG A 315 9.80 -25.50 -18.36
C ARG A 315 10.87 -24.54 -18.89
N THR A 316 10.95 -24.38 -20.19
CA THR A 316 11.81 -23.37 -20.82
C THR A 316 10.97 -22.16 -21.21
N TRP A 317 11.30 -21.00 -20.66
CA TRP A 317 10.72 -19.71 -21.01
C TRP A 317 11.55 -19.04 -22.10
N GLN A 318 10.86 -18.41 -23.04
CA GLN A 318 11.43 -17.51 -24.04
C GLN A 318 10.72 -16.17 -23.91
N VAL A 319 11.47 -15.12 -23.56
CA VAL A 319 10.98 -13.74 -23.51
C VAL A 319 11.61 -12.98 -24.67
N ILE A 320 10.78 -12.44 -25.55
CA ILE A 320 11.20 -11.64 -26.70
C ILE A 320 10.92 -10.17 -26.44
N ASP A 321 11.88 -9.31 -26.76
CA ASP A 321 11.69 -7.88 -26.94
C ASP A 321 11.72 -7.58 -28.44
N TRP A 322 10.57 -7.42 -29.10
CA TRP A 322 10.59 -7.20 -30.55
C TRP A 322 11.07 -5.81 -30.96
N CYS A 323 11.29 -4.90 -30.00
CA CYS A 323 11.88 -3.59 -30.24
C CYS A 323 13.41 -3.57 -30.13
N ALA A 324 14.00 -4.55 -29.43
CA ALA A 324 15.44 -4.72 -29.38
C ALA A 324 16.00 -5.14 -30.75
N LYS A 325 17.04 -4.45 -31.21
CA LYS A 325 17.69 -4.70 -32.52
C LYS A 325 18.61 -5.91 -32.51
N GLU A 326 19.22 -6.21 -31.36
CA GLU A 326 20.15 -7.32 -31.13
C GLU A 326 19.86 -7.92 -29.75
N ASN A 327 20.23 -9.20 -29.55
CA ASN A 327 20.00 -9.94 -28.29
C ASN A 327 18.56 -9.80 -27.78
N ASN A 328 17.61 -9.91 -28.70
CA ASN A 328 16.21 -9.58 -28.46
C ASN A 328 15.39 -10.74 -27.87
N ILE A 329 16.05 -11.85 -27.52
CA ILE A 329 15.43 -13.00 -26.86
C ILE A 329 16.25 -13.34 -25.61
N TYR A 330 15.55 -13.49 -24.50
CA TYR A 330 16.07 -14.02 -23.24
C TYR A 330 15.44 -15.38 -22.94
N GLU A 331 16.27 -16.41 -22.80
CA GLU A 331 15.83 -17.77 -22.51
C GLU A 331 16.29 -18.21 -21.12
N PHE A 332 15.41 -18.87 -20.37
CA PHE A 332 15.75 -19.44 -19.07
C PHE A 332 14.86 -20.64 -18.75
N THR A 333 15.28 -21.44 -17.77
CA THR A 333 14.57 -22.64 -17.34
C THR A 333 13.94 -22.47 -15.96
N GLN A 334 12.81 -23.13 -15.76
CA GLN A 334 12.11 -23.28 -14.49
C GLN A 334 11.88 -24.77 -14.23
N ILE A 335 12.22 -25.23 -13.03
CA ILE A 335 12.00 -26.61 -12.57
C ILE A 335 10.76 -26.63 -11.71
N ILE A 336 9.76 -27.41 -12.13
CA ILE A 336 8.52 -27.60 -11.38
C ILE A 336 8.51 -29.03 -10.86
N LYS A 337 8.39 -29.19 -9.56
CA LYS A 337 8.26 -30.49 -8.90
C LYS A 337 6.85 -30.60 -8.35
N VAL A 338 6.14 -31.63 -8.75
CA VAL A 338 4.83 -31.98 -8.20
C VAL A 338 5.02 -33.32 -7.52
N GLY A 339 4.63 -33.44 -6.25
CA GLY A 339 4.79 -34.70 -5.57
C GLY A 339 4.25 -34.75 -4.17
N ASP A 340 4.22 -35.97 -3.64
CA ASP A 340 3.97 -36.22 -2.24
C ASP A 340 5.27 -36.05 -1.44
N THR A 341 5.18 -35.25 -0.38
CA THR A 341 6.29 -34.99 0.54
C THR A 341 5.99 -35.44 1.96
N THR A 342 4.82 -36.06 2.15
CA THR A 342 4.27 -36.51 3.42
C THR A 342 4.13 -38.03 3.41
N GLY A 343 4.24 -38.65 4.59
CA GLY A 343 3.96 -40.08 4.69
C GLY A 343 2.45 -40.34 4.76
N PRO A 344 2.00 -41.57 4.43
CA PRO A 344 0.60 -41.96 4.54
C PRO A 344 0.04 -41.69 5.94
N GLU A 345 -1.21 -41.28 6.05
CA GLU A 345 -1.93 -41.24 7.31
C GLU A 345 -2.37 -42.66 7.69
N VAL A 346 -2.05 -43.09 8.92
CA VAL A 346 -2.31 -44.46 9.38
C VAL A 346 -3.11 -44.45 10.68
N LEU A 347 -4.30 -45.04 10.61
CA LEU A 347 -5.24 -45.14 11.72
C LEU A 347 -5.43 -46.61 12.13
N CYS A 348 -5.44 -46.83 13.45
CA CYS A 348 -5.79 -48.12 14.03
C CYS A 348 -7.29 -48.36 13.84
N GLN A 349 -7.69 -49.61 13.60
CA GLN A 349 -9.10 -49.97 13.70
C GLN A 349 -9.57 -49.80 15.15
N SER A 350 -10.63 -49.02 15.37
CA SER A 350 -11.31 -48.97 16.65
C SER A 350 -12.29 -50.14 16.78
N VAL A 351 -12.41 -50.65 18.01
CA VAL A 351 -13.48 -51.55 18.43
C VAL A 351 -14.17 -50.90 19.62
N ASP A 352 -15.46 -51.18 19.79
CA ASP A 352 -16.28 -50.69 20.90
C ASP A 352 -17.23 -51.85 21.24
N TYR A 353 -16.84 -52.66 22.22
CA TYR A 353 -17.52 -53.90 22.57
C TYR A 353 -18.74 -53.66 23.46
N ASP A 354 -18.77 -52.55 24.22
CA ASP A 354 -19.88 -52.18 25.10
C ASP A 354 -20.79 -51.08 24.55
N ASN A 355 -20.43 -50.54 23.38
CA ASN A 355 -21.16 -49.53 22.62
C ASN A 355 -21.39 -48.23 23.42
N ASP A 356 -20.40 -47.85 24.24
CA ASP A 356 -20.42 -46.65 25.06
C ASP A 356 -19.91 -45.39 24.30
N GLY A 357 -19.40 -45.58 23.08
CA GLY A 357 -18.87 -44.53 22.22
C GLY A 357 -17.38 -44.24 22.43
N TYR A 358 -16.69 -45.00 23.29
CA TYR A 358 -15.25 -44.98 23.49
C TYR A 358 -14.61 -46.24 22.88
N GLY A 359 -13.34 -46.10 22.47
CA GLY A 359 -12.62 -47.20 21.83
C GLY A 359 -12.02 -48.17 22.87
N ASP A 360 -12.31 -49.45 22.71
CA ASP A 360 -11.72 -50.54 23.47
C ASP A 360 -10.38 -51.00 22.90
N ILE A 361 -9.59 -51.67 23.75
CA ILE A 361 -8.40 -52.41 23.31
C ILE A 361 -8.88 -53.70 22.64
N LYS A 362 -8.39 -53.94 21.43
CA LYS A 362 -8.71 -55.16 20.67
C LYS A 362 -8.18 -56.39 21.40
N THR A 363 -9.02 -57.42 21.53
CA THR A 363 -8.66 -58.63 22.26
C THR A 363 -8.77 -59.88 21.38
N PHE A 364 -7.84 -60.81 21.54
CA PHE A 364 -7.85 -62.11 20.88
C PHE A 364 -7.77 -63.23 21.91
N SER A 365 -8.65 -64.24 21.77
CA SER A 365 -8.63 -65.44 22.61
C SER A 365 -7.48 -66.37 22.23
N THR A 366 -6.97 -67.10 23.22
CA THR A 366 -6.13 -68.30 23.04
C THR A 366 -6.91 -69.45 22.37
N GLY A 367 -6.17 -70.43 21.84
CA GLY A 367 -6.73 -71.68 21.33
C GLY A 367 -7.03 -72.69 22.44
N PRO A 368 -7.91 -73.68 22.18
CA PRO A 368 -8.37 -74.64 23.21
C PRO A 368 -7.31 -75.65 23.68
N TYR A 369 -6.15 -75.72 23.00
CA TYR A 369 -5.10 -76.71 23.31
C TYR A 369 -3.74 -76.06 23.56
N ASP A 370 -3.63 -74.73 23.42
CA ASP A 370 -2.37 -74.00 23.52
C ASP A 370 -2.58 -72.57 24.04
N CYS A 371 -1.60 -72.07 24.80
CA CYS A 371 -1.63 -70.70 25.34
C CYS A 371 -1.13 -69.65 24.37
N THR A 372 -1.57 -69.81 23.14
CA THR A 372 -1.27 -68.88 22.10
C THR A 372 -2.53 -68.56 21.31
N ALA A 373 -2.62 -67.32 20.84
CA ALA A 373 -3.64 -66.91 19.92
C ALA A 373 -3.19 -67.14 18.48
N SER A 374 -4.15 -67.51 17.65
CA SER A 374 -4.03 -67.55 16.19
C SER A 374 -5.16 -66.73 15.59
N PHE A 375 -4.84 -65.71 14.80
CA PHE A 375 -5.83 -64.76 14.28
C PHE A 375 -5.37 -64.12 12.97
N GLU A 376 -6.32 -63.52 12.27
CA GLU A 376 -6.04 -62.65 11.13
C GLU A 376 -5.67 -61.25 11.63
N VAL A 377 -4.45 -60.80 11.31
CA VAL A 377 -3.97 -59.47 11.68
C VAL A 377 -4.86 -58.41 11.02
N PRO A 378 -5.50 -57.52 11.80
CA PRO A 378 -6.33 -56.46 11.23
C PRO A 378 -5.45 -55.52 10.40
N MET A 379 -5.88 -55.18 9.20
CA MET A 379 -5.22 -54.14 8.41
C MET A 379 -5.55 -52.76 9.00
N PRO A 380 -4.58 -51.82 9.04
CA PRO A 380 -4.87 -50.45 9.43
C PRO A 380 -5.66 -49.75 8.32
N VAL A 381 -6.37 -48.67 8.69
CA VAL A 381 -6.92 -47.75 7.70
C VAL A 381 -5.79 -46.81 7.29
N VAL A 382 -5.50 -46.77 5.99
CA VAL A 382 -4.42 -45.94 5.42
C VAL A 382 -5.02 -45.05 4.36
N GLU A 383 -4.76 -43.76 4.49
CA GLU A 383 -5.03 -42.75 3.48
C GLU A 383 -3.70 -42.16 3.05
N ASP A 384 -3.49 -42.00 1.74
CA ASP A 384 -2.24 -41.47 1.19
C ASP A 384 -2.55 -40.52 0.04
N ASP A 385 -1.68 -39.53 -0.09
CA ASP A 385 -1.80 -38.45 -1.05
C ASP A 385 -1.14 -38.88 -2.37
N CYS A 386 -1.98 -39.17 -3.37
CA CYS A 386 -1.59 -39.38 -4.77
C CYS A 386 -0.76 -40.64 -5.11
N SER A 387 -0.41 -41.48 -4.14
CA SER A 387 0.41 -42.67 -4.41
C SER A 387 -0.15 -43.95 -3.76
N SER A 388 0.27 -45.11 -4.26
CA SER A 388 -0.04 -46.39 -3.64
C SER A 388 0.93 -46.69 -2.49
N TRP A 389 0.52 -47.53 -1.55
CA TRP A 389 1.30 -47.81 -0.34
C TRP A 389 1.44 -49.31 -0.05
N LYS A 390 2.46 -49.64 0.76
CA LYS A 390 2.74 -50.99 1.27
C LYS A 390 2.85 -50.95 2.79
N VAL A 391 2.18 -51.90 3.45
CA VAL A 391 2.24 -52.06 4.91
C VAL A 391 3.02 -53.30 5.30
N THR A 392 3.98 -53.13 6.21
CA THR A 392 4.60 -54.21 6.98
C THR A 392 4.05 -54.14 8.40
N THR A 393 3.58 -55.27 8.92
CA THR A 393 3.05 -55.33 10.30
C THR A 393 3.95 -56.20 11.14
N GLU A 394 4.43 -55.67 12.27
CA GLU A 394 5.15 -56.44 13.28
C GLU A 394 4.34 -56.48 14.56
N ILE A 395 4.35 -57.63 15.24
CA ILE A 395 3.75 -57.80 16.55
C ILE A 395 4.87 -57.73 17.58
N LEU A 396 4.78 -56.76 18.48
CA LEU A 396 5.74 -56.53 19.56
C LEU A 396 5.14 -57.00 20.89
N ALA A 397 5.91 -57.73 21.69
CA ALA A 397 5.48 -58.16 23.01
C ALA A 397 5.78 -57.10 24.09
N GLY A 398 4.75 -56.72 24.86
CA GLY A 398 4.85 -55.95 26.10
C GLY A 398 5.14 -54.44 25.99
N SER A 399 5.91 -53.99 25.00
CA SER A 399 6.26 -52.57 24.86
C SER A 399 6.57 -52.16 23.41
N TYR A 400 6.68 -50.85 23.15
CA TYR A 400 7.01 -50.29 21.83
C TYR A 400 8.40 -50.70 21.32
N ASP A 401 9.31 -51.08 22.22
CA ASP A 401 10.66 -51.60 21.92
C ASP A 401 10.79 -53.09 22.30
N GLY A 402 9.64 -53.77 22.46
CA GLY A 402 9.59 -55.19 22.77
C GLY A 402 10.14 -56.08 21.65
N PRO A 403 10.42 -57.36 21.93
CA PRO A 403 10.83 -58.29 20.91
C PRO A 403 9.71 -58.50 19.88
N VAL A 404 10.09 -58.59 18.60
CA VAL A 404 9.18 -58.93 17.50
C VAL A 404 8.83 -60.42 17.61
N VAL A 405 7.57 -60.73 17.88
CA VAL A 405 7.07 -62.11 17.98
C VAL A 405 6.49 -62.63 16.67
N ALA A 406 6.04 -61.75 15.78
CA ALA A 406 5.61 -62.09 14.43
C ALA A 406 5.78 -60.91 13.46
N THR A 407 5.96 -61.21 12.18
CA THR A 407 6.06 -60.21 11.10
C THR A 407 5.20 -60.65 9.92
N VAL A 408 4.29 -59.78 9.48
CA VAL A 408 3.50 -59.91 8.25
C VAL A 408 4.08 -58.96 7.21
N LEU A 409 4.62 -59.52 6.13
CA LEU A 409 5.16 -58.76 5.00
C LEU A 409 4.05 -58.30 4.05
N PRO A 410 4.27 -57.20 3.28
CA PRO A 410 3.30 -56.71 2.31
C PRO A 410 2.86 -57.80 1.32
N GLY A 411 1.55 -57.91 1.09
CA GLY A 411 0.95 -58.87 0.15
C GLY A 411 1.07 -60.34 0.55
N LYS A 412 1.48 -60.64 1.79
CA LYS A 412 1.44 -62.00 2.36
C LYS A 412 0.15 -62.23 3.14
N SER A 413 -0.11 -63.49 3.46
CA SER A 413 -1.23 -63.89 4.29
C SER A 413 -1.20 -63.11 5.62
N PRO A 414 -2.31 -62.45 6.02
CA PRO A 414 -2.40 -61.74 7.30
C PRO A 414 -2.55 -62.66 8.51
N TYR A 415 -2.58 -63.98 8.33
CA TYR A 415 -2.74 -64.93 9.42
C TYR A 415 -1.44 -65.15 10.20
N VAL A 416 -1.52 -65.02 11.52
CA VAL A 416 -0.44 -65.30 12.48
C VAL A 416 -0.91 -66.32 13.51
N SER A 417 0.04 -67.07 14.09
CA SER A 417 -0.18 -68.09 15.12
C SER A 417 0.96 -68.10 16.12
N GLY A 418 0.74 -68.60 17.34
CA GLY A 418 1.81 -68.70 18.33
C GLY A 418 2.01 -67.42 19.15
N ILE A 419 1.04 -66.50 19.17
CA ILE A 419 1.15 -65.25 19.93
C ILE A 419 0.80 -65.52 21.40
N PRO A 420 1.73 -65.34 22.36
CA PRO A 420 1.50 -65.72 23.75
C PRO A 420 0.49 -64.80 24.45
N VAL A 421 -0.09 -65.26 25.56
CA VAL A 421 -0.93 -64.43 26.44
C VAL A 421 -0.18 -63.18 26.93
N GLY A 422 -0.86 -62.04 26.96
CA GLY A 422 -0.33 -60.77 27.45
C GLY A 422 -0.60 -59.58 26.53
N CYS A 423 -0.03 -58.42 26.89
CA CYS A 423 -0.15 -57.19 26.12
C CYS A 423 0.80 -57.19 24.92
N HIS A 424 0.29 -56.80 23.76
CA HIS A 424 1.06 -56.71 22.51
C HIS A 424 0.75 -55.42 21.77
N ILE A 425 1.57 -55.12 20.78
CA ILE A 425 1.42 -53.92 19.94
C ILE A 425 1.62 -54.31 18.48
N PHE A 426 0.66 -53.95 17.63
CA PHE A 426 0.88 -53.91 16.19
C PHE A 426 1.71 -52.67 15.86
N ARG A 427 2.92 -52.87 15.33
CA ARG A 427 3.74 -51.84 14.69
C ARG A 427 3.49 -51.91 13.18
N TYR A 428 2.61 -51.04 12.69
CA TYR A 428 2.41 -50.85 11.27
C TYR A 428 3.46 -49.89 10.74
N THR A 429 4.27 -50.37 9.80
CA THR A 429 5.16 -49.55 8.99
C THR A 429 4.58 -49.44 7.60
N VAL A 430 4.04 -48.28 7.27
CA VAL A 430 3.47 -47.99 5.95
C VAL A 430 4.48 -47.13 5.18
N ILE A 431 4.80 -47.56 3.96
CA ILE A 431 5.67 -46.85 3.04
C ILE A 431 4.90 -46.66 1.74
N ASP A 432 4.80 -45.44 1.28
CA ASP A 432 4.18 -45.08 0.01
C ASP A 432 5.09 -45.46 -1.20
N ASP A 433 4.66 -45.20 -2.43
CA ASP A 433 5.48 -45.50 -3.62
C ASP A 433 6.67 -44.51 -3.77
N CYS A 434 6.57 -43.36 -3.13
CA CYS A 434 7.58 -42.30 -3.14
C CYS A 434 8.67 -42.46 -2.05
N GLY A 435 8.52 -43.44 -1.15
CA GLY A 435 9.43 -43.73 -0.05
C GLY A 435 9.16 -42.95 1.24
N ASN A 436 8.10 -42.14 1.30
CA ASN A 436 7.64 -41.52 2.54
C ASN A 436 7.09 -42.62 3.48
N LYS A 437 7.35 -42.46 4.78
CA LYS A 437 7.15 -43.52 5.77
C LYS A 437 6.39 -43.03 6.98
N THR A 438 5.36 -43.78 7.37
CA THR A 438 4.63 -43.60 8.62
C THR A 438 4.71 -44.86 9.47
N VAL A 439 4.95 -44.70 10.77
CA VAL A 439 4.92 -45.79 11.75
C VAL A 439 3.79 -45.55 12.73
N LYS A 440 2.86 -46.50 12.83
CA LYS A 440 1.73 -46.47 13.76
C LYS A 440 1.79 -47.65 14.71
N TYR A 441 1.48 -47.38 15.97
CA TYR A 441 1.40 -48.38 17.01
C TYR A 441 -0.03 -48.54 17.50
N CYS A 442 -0.53 -49.77 17.49
CA CYS A 442 -1.90 -50.10 17.93
C CYS A 442 -1.83 -51.21 18.99
N PRO A 443 -2.14 -50.92 20.27
CA PRO A 443 -2.11 -51.93 21.33
C PRO A 443 -3.26 -52.93 21.18
N PHE A 444 -2.99 -54.17 21.58
CA PHE A 444 -3.99 -55.24 21.68
C PHE A 444 -3.65 -56.19 22.82
N LEU A 445 -4.63 -56.98 23.25
CA LEU A 445 -4.48 -57.97 24.32
C LEU A 445 -4.70 -59.39 23.79
N VAL A 446 -3.88 -60.33 24.27
CA VAL A 446 -4.19 -61.76 24.17
C VAL A 446 -4.52 -62.25 25.55
N GLU A 447 -5.72 -62.80 25.71
CA GLU A 447 -6.20 -63.36 26.98
C GLU A 447 -6.88 -64.70 26.74
N ASP A 448 -7.01 -65.49 27.80
CA ASP A 448 -7.78 -66.71 27.73
C ASP A 448 -9.27 -66.42 27.86
N GLN A 449 -10.02 -66.69 26.81
CA GLN A 449 -11.49 -66.60 26.79
C GLN A 449 -12.13 -67.98 26.58
N ILE A 450 -11.34 -69.06 26.59
CA ILE A 450 -11.83 -70.42 26.56
C ILE A 450 -12.30 -70.78 27.97
N ALA A 451 -13.49 -71.36 28.07
CA ALA A 451 -13.98 -71.83 29.36
C ALA A 451 -13.19 -73.08 29.79
N PRO A 452 -12.82 -73.19 31.08
CA PRO A 452 -12.14 -74.37 31.58
C PRO A 452 -13.02 -75.61 31.41
N ILE A 453 -12.38 -76.75 31.21
CA ILE A 453 -13.05 -78.04 31.15
C ILE A 453 -13.21 -78.52 32.60
N ALA A 454 -14.43 -78.42 33.12
CA ALA A 454 -14.78 -79.01 34.41
C ALA A 454 -14.98 -80.53 34.27
N VAL A 455 -14.21 -81.29 35.04
CA VAL A 455 -14.37 -82.74 35.17
C VAL A 455 -14.79 -83.02 36.60
N CYS A 456 -16.05 -83.42 36.77
CA CYS A 456 -16.63 -83.68 38.09
C CYS A 456 -16.78 -85.18 38.31
N ASN A 457 -16.49 -85.62 39.53
CA ASN A 457 -16.84 -86.95 40.02
C ASN A 457 -18.37 -87.09 40.05
N ASP A 458 -18.91 -88.00 39.25
CA ASP A 458 -20.34 -88.25 39.11
C ASP A 458 -20.91 -89.22 40.15
N ASP A 459 -20.07 -89.82 40.99
CA ASP A 459 -20.43 -90.77 42.05
C ASP A 459 -19.66 -90.52 43.36
N LEU A 460 -19.71 -89.27 43.86
CA LEU A 460 -19.09 -88.91 45.13
C LEU A 460 -19.89 -89.46 46.34
N HIS A 461 -19.36 -90.49 47.00
CA HIS A 461 -19.92 -91.05 48.24
C HIS A 461 -19.35 -90.36 49.48
N VAL A 462 -20.19 -89.66 50.24
CA VAL A 462 -19.79 -88.93 51.45
C VAL A 462 -20.46 -89.53 52.68
N SER A 463 -19.67 -89.86 53.70
CA SER A 463 -20.18 -90.37 54.98
C SER A 463 -20.45 -89.22 55.96
N ILE A 464 -21.65 -89.17 56.53
CA ILE A 464 -22.03 -88.14 57.51
C ILE A 464 -21.58 -88.56 58.92
N GLY A 465 -20.79 -87.70 59.57
CA GLY A 465 -20.28 -87.93 60.92
C GLY A 465 -21.32 -87.73 62.03
N GLY A 466 -20.95 -88.02 63.27
CA GLY A 466 -21.85 -88.04 64.44
C GLY A 466 -22.52 -86.71 64.82
N GLU A 467 -22.07 -85.59 64.26
CA GLU A 467 -22.66 -84.26 64.47
C GLU A 467 -23.73 -83.90 63.41
N GLY A 468 -23.99 -84.79 62.45
CA GLY A 468 -25.11 -84.66 61.51
C GLY A 468 -24.84 -83.81 60.27
N TYR A 469 -23.59 -83.43 60.02
CA TYR A 469 -23.16 -82.77 58.78
C TYR A 469 -21.86 -83.40 58.26
N ALA A 470 -21.66 -83.33 56.95
CA ALA A 470 -20.42 -83.72 56.28
C ALA A 470 -19.87 -82.52 55.52
N ARG A 471 -18.54 -82.44 55.42
CA ARG A 471 -17.86 -81.44 54.62
C ARG A 471 -17.39 -82.09 53.32
N VAL A 472 -17.67 -81.43 52.21
CA VAL A 472 -17.19 -81.77 50.89
C VAL A 472 -16.34 -80.60 50.43
N ASP A 473 -15.08 -80.83 50.18
CA ASP A 473 -14.18 -79.84 49.61
C ASP A 473 -14.25 -79.91 48.07
N ALA A 474 -13.90 -78.82 47.38
CA ALA A 474 -13.94 -78.78 45.92
C ALA A 474 -13.08 -79.88 45.28
N THR A 475 -11.98 -80.26 45.93
CA THR A 475 -11.09 -81.35 45.51
C THR A 475 -11.71 -82.74 45.62
N ASP A 476 -12.79 -82.92 46.39
CA ASP A 476 -13.52 -84.19 46.45
C ASP A 476 -14.44 -84.37 45.23
N ILE A 477 -14.84 -83.24 44.62
CA ILE A 477 -15.70 -83.17 43.43
C ILE A 477 -14.85 -83.13 42.16
N ASP A 478 -13.69 -82.48 42.19
CA ASP A 478 -12.81 -82.30 41.04
C ASP A 478 -12.08 -83.59 40.65
N GLU A 479 -12.33 -84.09 39.45
CA GLU A 479 -11.71 -85.29 38.88
C GLU A 479 -10.73 -84.92 37.74
N GLY A 480 -10.00 -83.82 37.93
CA GLY A 480 -8.98 -83.36 36.99
C GLY A 480 -9.52 -82.34 35.99
N SER A 481 -10.33 -81.39 36.47
CA SER A 481 -10.66 -80.18 35.73
C SER A 481 -9.38 -79.50 35.27
N SER A 482 -9.41 -78.93 34.07
CA SER A 482 -8.24 -78.29 33.50
C SER A 482 -8.65 -77.08 32.67
N ASP A 483 -7.79 -76.08 32.73
CA ASP A 483 -7.81 -74.92 31.85
C ASP A 483 -6.55 -74.95 30.98
N ASN A 484 -6.65 -74.44 29.77
CA ASN A 484 -5.52 -74.40 28.85
C ASN A 484 -4.47 -73.38 29.34
N CYS A 485 -4.86 -72.21 29.87
CA CYS A 485 -3.95 -71.12 30.22
C CYS A 485 -3.99 -70.59 31.65
N GLY A 486 -4.60 -71.35 32.54
CA GLY A 486 -4.54 -71.23 33.98
C GLY A 486 -4.62 -72.59 34.69
N PRO A 487 -4.47 -72.62 36.02
CA PRO A 487 -4.80 -73.78 36.85
C PRO A 487 -6.31 -73.97 37.02
#